data_AF-G9KVB9-F1
#
_entry.id   AF-G9KVB9-F1
#
_cell.length_a   1.000
_cell.length_b   1.000
_cell.length_c   1.000
_cell.angle_alpha   90.00
_cell.angle_beta   90.00
_cell.angle_gamma   90.00
#
_symmetry.space_group_name_H-M   'P 1'
#
loop_
_entity.id
_entity.type
_entity.pdbx_description
1 polymer ?
#
loop_
_entity_poly.entity_id
_entity_poly.type
_entity_poly.pdbx_seq_one_letter_code
_entity_poly.pdbx_strand_id
1 'polypeptide(L)'
;RMIKDVFFFLFFLSVWLVAYGVTTQALLHPHDGRLEWVFRRVLYRPYLQIFGQIPLDEIDEARVNCSLHPLLEEGSPSCPNLYANWLVILLLVTFLLVTNVLLMNLLIAMFSYTFQVVQGNADTFWKFQRYHLIVEYHQRPALAPPFIVL
;
A
#
# COMPACT_ATOMS: atom_id res chain seq x y z
N ARG A 1 8.78 19.02 -1.20
CA ARG A 1 10.06 18.43 -0.74
C ARG A 1 9.85 17.02 -0.20
N MET A 2 8.93 16.79 0.74
CA MET A 2 8.59 15.45 1.26
C MET A 2 8.20 14.40 0.21
N ILE A 3 7.54 14.80 -0.89
CA ILE A 3 7.10 13.86 -1.95
C ILE A 3 8.27 13.07 -2.58
N LYS A 4 9.50 13.62 -2.59
CA LYS A 4 10.67 12.89 -3.08
C LYS A 4 11.03 11.71 -2.18
N ASP A 5 10.95 11.90 -0.86
CA ASP A 5 11.23 10.84 0.11
C ASP A 5 10.12 9.77 0.08
N VAL A 6 8.87 10.20 -0.13
CA VAL A 6 7.74 9.28 -0.38
C VAL A 6 7.97 8.43 -1.62
N PHE A 7 8.43 9.03 -2.71
CA PHE A 7 8.63 8.31 -3.96
C PHE A 7 9.70 7.22 -3.82
N PHE A 8 10.82 7.54 -3.14
CA PHE A 8 11.86 6.55 -2.86
C PHE A 8 11.32 5.40 -2.01
N PHE A 9 10.57 5.71 -0.94
CA PHE A 9 9.94 4.68 -0.12
C PHE A 9 8.95 3.81 -0.92
N LEU A 10 8.06 4.42 -1.71
CA LEU A 10 7.09 3.70 -2.53
C LEU A 10 7.77 2.78 -3.54
N PHE A 11 8.94 3.17 -4.06
CA PHE A 11 9.73 2.32 -4.93
C PHE A 11 10.22 1.06 -4.21
N PHE A 12 10.83 1.18 -3.03
CA PHE A 12 11.26 0.03 -2.24
C PHE A 12 10.10 -0.86 -1.82
N LEU A 13 9.00 -0.25 -1.35
CA LEU A 13 7.79 -0.97 -0.98
C LEU A 13 7.21 -1.73 -2.18
N SER A 14 7.16 -1.12 -3.36
CA SER A 14 6.64 -1.76 -4.57
C SER A 14 7.48 -2.97 -4.99
N VAL A 15 8.81 -2.84 -5.01
CA VAL A 15 9.72 -3.95 -5.36
C VAL A 15 9.53 -5.11 -4.38
N TRP A 16 9.50 -4.82 -3.08
CA TRP A 16 9.32 -5.82 -2.04
C TRP A 16 7.94 -6.49 -2.11
N LEU A 17 6.89 -5.69 -2.32
CA LEU A 17 5.51 -6.14 -2.43
C LEU A 17 5.31 -7.08 -3.63
N VAL A 18 5.86 -6.73 -4.79
CA VAL A 18 5.78 -7.58 -5.99
C VAL A 18 6.55 -8.89 -5.78
N ALA A 19 7.75 -8.84 -5.21
CA ALA A 19 8.54 -10.04 -4.95
C ALA A 19 7.81 -11.04 -4.04
N TYR A 20 7.25 -10.56 -2.93
CA TYR A 20 6.46 -11.39 -2.02
C TYR A 20 5.15 -11.87 -2.66
N GLY A 21 4.41 -10.99 -3.33
CA GLY A 21 3.13 -11.31 -3.95
C GLY A 21 3.24 -12.37 -5.05
N VAL A 22 4.23 -12.25 -5.94
CA VAL A 22 4.49 -13.23 -7.01
C VAL A 22 4.92 -14.58 -6.44
N THR A 23 5.80 -14.58 -5.44
CA THR A 23 6.28 -15.82 -4.81
C THR A 23 5.14 -16.56 -4.12
N THR A 24 4.30 -15.86 -3.36
CA THR A 24 3.14 -16.45 -2.67
C THR A 24 2.09 -16.97 -3.65
N GLN A 25 1.83 -16.24 -4.75
CA GLN A 25 0.92 -16.71 -5.80
C GLN A 25 1.45 -17.97 -6.51
N ALA A 26 2.75 -18.02 -6.81
CA ALA A 26 3.39 -19.16 -7.47
C ALA A 26 3.38 -20.42 -6.59
N LEU A 27 3.56 -20.27 -5.27
CA LEU A 27 3.53 -21.37 -4.32
C LEU A 27 2.11 -21.92 -4.09
N LEU A 28 1.12 -21.04 -3.92
CA LEU A 28 -0.24 -21.46 -3.57
C LEU A 28 -1.07 -21.89 -4.79
N HIS A 29 -0.96 -21.21 -5.93
CA HIS A 29 -1.83 -21.41 -7.10
C HIS A 29 -1.03 -21.40 -8.43
N PRO A 30 -0.25 -22.44 -8.73
CA PRO A 30 0.62 -22.49 -9.92
C PRO A 30 -0.14 -22.60 -11.24
N HIS A 31 -1.42 -23.01 -11.23
CA HIS A 31 -2.22 -23.24 -12.44
C HIS A 31 -3.29 -22.17 -12.73
N ASP A 32 -3.45 -21.13 -11.88
CA ASP A 32 -4.43 -20.06 -12.13
C ASP A 32 -3.84 -18.97 -13.04
N GLY A 33 -4.24 -18.96 -14.32
CA GLY A 33 -3.73 -18.06 -15.36
C GLY A 33 -4.55 -16.77 -15.57
N ARG A 34 -5.59 -16.52 -14.77
CA ARG A 34 -6.47 -15.35 -14.96
C ARG A 34 -5.80 -14.08 -14.44
N LEU A 35 -5.35 -13.23 -15.36
CA LEU A 35 -4.58 -12.01 -15.06
C LEU A 35 -5.25 -11.11 -14.00
N GLU A 36 -6.57 -10.85 -14.10
CA GLU A 36 -7.31 -10.01 -13.14
C GLU A 36 -7.22 -10.55 -11.69
N TRP A 37 -7.33 -11.86 -11.52
CA TRP A 37 -7.25 -12.51 -10.21
C TRP A 37 -5.81 -12.57 -9.69
N VAL A 38 -4.85 -12.82 -10.58
CA VAL A 38 -3.42 -12.80 -10.27
C VAL A 38 -3.01 -11.40 -9.80
N PHE A 39 -3.39 -10.34 -10.52
CA PHE A 39 -3.08 -8.96 -10.12
C PHE A 39 -3.66 -8.61 -8.75
N ARG A 40 -4.92 -9.00 -8.49
CA ARG A 40 -5.55 -8.78 -7.18
C ARG A 40 -4.83 -9.55 -6.05
N ARG A 41 -4.37 -10.78 -6.30
CA ARG A 41 -3.67 -11.58 -5.30
C ARG A 41 -2.21 -11.14 -5.09
N VAL A 42 -1.52 -10.71 -6.14
CA VAL A 42 -0.11 -10.29 -6.10
C VAL A 42 0.06 -8.88 -5.53
N LEU A 43 -0.84 -7.95 -5.87
CA LEU A 43 -0.70 -6.55 -5.45
C LEU A 43 -1.62 -6.20 -4.27
N TYR A 44 -2.93 -6.37 -4.46
CA TYR A 44 -3.92 -5.82 -3.55
C TYR A 44 -3.92 -6.54 -2.19
N ARG A 45 -3.81 -7.87 -2.17
CA ARG A 45 -3.76 -8.63 -0.91
C ARG A 45 -2.52 -8.31 -0.05
N PRO A 46 -1.27 -8.40 -0.56
CA PRO A 46 -0.09 -8.01 0.19
C PRO A 46 -0.11 -6.55 0.66
N TYR A 47 -0.68 -5.65 -0.14
CA TYR A 47 -0.86 -4.25 0.26
C TYR A 47 -1.75 -4.14 1.53
N LEU A 48 -2.86 -4.86 1.57
CA LEU A 48 -3.76 -4.87 2.74
C LEU A 48 -3.12 -5.52 3.98
N GLN A 49 -2.22 -6.49 3.80
CA GLN A 49 -1.48 -7.12 4.90
C GLN A 49 -0.59 -6.10 5.65
N ILE A 50 -0.06 -5.09 4.96
CA ILE A 50 0.70 -4.00 5.59
C ILE A 50 -0.20 -3.23 6.59
N PHE A 51 -1.48 -3.07 6.30
CA PHE A 51 -2.46 -2.41 7.17
C PHE A 51 -3.09 -3.35 8.22
N GLY A 52 -2.61 -4.58 8.36
CA GLY A 52 -3.08 -5.53 9.37
C GLY A 52 -4.28 -6.37 8.95
N GLN A 53 -4.72 -6.31 7.68
CA GLN A 53 -5.74 -7.23 7.17
C GLN A 53 -5.08 -8.49 6.62
N ILE A 54 -4.96 -9.51 7.47
CA ILE A 54 -4.33 -10.80 7.12
C ILE A 54 -5.43 -11.86 7.00
N PRO A 55 -5.79 -12.32 5.79
CA PRO A 55 -6.73 -13.43 5.62
C PRO A 55 -6.04 -14.75 5.98
N LEU A 56 -5.90 -15.03 7.27
CA LEU A 56 -5.33 -16.28 7.80
C LEU A 56 -6.15 -17.50 7.37
N ASP A 57 -7.46 -17.34 7.19
CA ASP A 57 -8.38 -18.42 6.83
C ASP A 57 -8.11 -19.03 5.44
N GLU A 58 -7.38 -18.33 4.57
CA GLU A 58 -7.00 -18.82 3.24
C GLU A 58 -5.58 -19.40 3.19
N ILE A 59 -4.77 -19.16 4.23
CA ILE A 59 -3.35 -19.55 4.29
C ILE A 59 -3.18 -20.76 5.23
N ASP A 60 -3.98 -20.90 6.29
CA ASP A 60 -3.86 -22.03 7.21
C ASP A 60 -4.56 -23.31 6.72
N GLU A 61 -3.76 -24.40 6.64
CA GLU A 61 -4.19 -25.74 6.20
C GLU A 61 -5.39 -26.27 6.98
N ALA A 62 -5.51 -25.88 8.25
CA ALA A 62 -6.51 -26.40 9.18
C ALA A 62 -7.95 -25.93 8.89
N ARG A 63 -8.14 -24.89 8.06
CA ARG A 63 -9.46 -24.32 7.75
C ARG A 63 -9.91 -24.49 6.30
N VAL A 64 -9.00 -24.83 5.39
CA VAL A 64 -9.32 -25.03 3.98
C VAL A 64 -9.83 -26.46 3.76
N ASN A 65 -11.12 -26.67 4.07
CA ASN A 65 -11.82 -27.93 3.81
C ASN A 65 -12.21 -28.03 2.32
N CYS A 66 -11.22 -28.09 1.42
CA CYS A 66 -11.46 -28.33 -0.02
C CYS A 66 -12.07 -29.73 -0.28
N SER A 67 -12.09 -30.60 0.71
CA SER A 67 -12.63 -31.96 0.68
C SER A 67 -14.16 -32.07 0.86
N LEU A 68 -14.86 -30.98 1.21
CA LEU A 68 -16.31 -31.00 1.54
C LEU A 68 -17.23 -30.56 0.40
N HIS A 69 -16.70 -30.32 -0.80
CA HIS A 69 -17.49 -30.08 -2.02
C HIS A 69 -17.12 -31.10 -3.10
N PRO A 70 -17.94 -32.16 -3.31
CA PRO A 70 -17.65 -33.24 -4.25
C PRO A 70 -17.81 -32.85 -5.74
N LEU A 71 -17.87 -31.54 -6.05
CA LEU A 71 -17.98 -30.98 -7.40
C LEU A 71 -16.75 -30.16 -7.83
N LEU A 72 -15.71 -30.08 -7.01
CA LEU A 72 -14.47 -29.39 -7.34
C LEU A 72 -13.33 -30.41 -7.43
N GLU A 73 -13.02 -30.81 -8.65
CA GLU A 73 -11.85 -31.62 -8.99
C GLU A 73 -10.56 -31.04 -8.35
N GLU A 74 -9.65 -31.93 -7.95
CA GLU A 74 -8.27 -31.57 -7.67
C GLU A 74 -7.71 -30.77 -8.86
N GLY A 75 -7.39 -29.49 -8.63
CA GLY A 75 -6.96 -28.57 -9.70
C GLY A 75 -7.90 -27.40 -9.95
N SER A 76 -8.95 -27.21 -9.15
CA SER A 76 -9.70 -25.96 -9.19
C SER A 76 -8.82 -24.75 -8.84
N PRO A 77 -8.97 -23.62 -9.52
CA PRO A 77 -8.15 -22.41 -9.29
C PRO A 77 -8.41 -21.74 -7.92
N SER A 78 -9.23 -22.36 -7.08
CA SER A 78 -9.62 -21.87 -5.76
C SER A 78 -9.00 -22.65 -4.60
N CYS A 79 -8.42 -23.85 -4.83
CA CYS A 79 -7.78 -24.62 -3.77
C CYS A 79 -6.26 -24.40 -3.74
N PRO A 80 -5.69 -24.01 -2.59
CA PRO A 80 -4.25 -23.81 -2.44
C PRO A 80 -3.49 -25.15 -2.39
N ASN A 81 -2.28 -25.18 -2.93
CA ASN A 81 -1.35 -26.29 -2.72
C ASN A 81 -0.80 -26.28 -1.28
N LEU A 82 -1.06 -27.34 -0.51
CA LEU A 82 -0.58 -27.48 0.86
C LEU A 82 0.91 -27.86 0.96
N TYR A 83 1.55 -28.29 -0.14
CA TYR A 83 2.92 -28.80 -0.12
C TYR A 83 3.96 -27.82 0.48
N ALA A 84 3.80 -26.52 0.25
CA ALA A 84 4.77 -25.50 0.63
C ALA A 84 4.21 -24.46 1.62
N ASN A 85 3.18 -24.80 2.41
CA ASN A 85 2.54 -23.79 3.25
C ASN A 85 3.47 -23.22 4.35
N TRP A 86 4.31 -24.06 4.96
CA TRP A 86 5.31 -23.60 5.94
C TRP A 86 6.21 -22.48 5.39
N LEU A 87 6.54 -22.55 4.10
CA LEU A 87 7.36 -21.55 3.41
C LEU A 87 6.56 -20.24 3.21
N VAL A 88 5.28 -20.34 2.87
CA VAL A 88 4.38 -19.18 2.73
C VAL A 88 4.22 -18.46 4.07
N ILE A 89 4.05 -19.20 5.18
CA ILE A 89 3.97 -18.64 6.53
C ILE A 89 5.29 -17.93 6.89
N LEU A 90 6.44 -18.53 6.58
CA LEU A 90 7.76 -17.91 6.79
C LEU A 90 7.88 -16.60 5.99
N LEU A 91 7.53 -16.62 4.70
CA LEU A 91 7.51 -15.44 3.84
C LEU A 91 6.59 -14.34 4.38
N LEU A 92 5.40 -14.69 4.88
CA LEU A 92 4.47 -13.74 5.49
C LEU A 92 5.09 -13.06 6.71
N VAL A 93 5.71 -13.82 7.62
CA VAL A 93 6.37 -13.27 8.82
C VAL A 93 7.52 -12.34 8.42
N THR A 94 8.38 -12.76 7.50
CA THR A 94 9.49 -11.92 7.01
C THR A 94 8.96 -10.66 6.29
N PHE A 95 7.90 -10.79 5.48
CA PHE A 95 7.28 -9.67 4.80
C PHE A 95 6.74 -8.62 5.77
N LEU A 96 6.00 -9.05 6.80
CA LEU A 96 5.46 -8.15 7.83
C LEU A 96 6.57 -7.50 8.65
N LEU A 97 7.65 -8.22 8.97
CA LEU A 97 8.80 -7.65 9.68
C LEU A 97 9.47 -6.55 8.85
N VAL A 98 9.77 -6.82 7.58
CA VAL A 98 10.43 -5.83 6.72
C VAL A 98 9.52 -4.62 6.44
N THR A 99 8.24 -4.84 6.15
CA THR A 99 7.33 -3.74 5.82
C THR A 99 6.93 -2.90 7.03
N ASN A 100 6.44 -3.53 8.10
CA ASN A 100 5.87 -2.82 9.23
C ASN A 100 6.92 -2.38 10.25
N VAL A 101 7.96 -3.18 10.49
CA VAL A 101 8.98 -2.85 11.50
C VAL A 101 10.11 -2.02 10.91
N LEU A 102 10.57 -2.33 9.69
CA LEU A 102 11.70 -1.62 9.07
C LEU A 102 11.23 -0.45 8.21
N LEU A 103 10.46 -0.73 7.15
CA LEU A 103 10.13 0.26 6.13
C LEU A 103 9.22 1.37 6.69
N MET A 104 8.11 1.05 7.36
CA MET A 104 7.20 2.07 7.90
C MET A 104 7.88 2.97 8.93
N ASN A 105 8.69 2.42 9.83
CA ASN A 105 9.42 3.20 10.82
C ASN A 105 10.48 4.10 10.17
N LEU A 106 11.15 3.61 9.12
CA LEU A 106 12.09 4.43 8.35
C LEU A 106 11.37 5.58 7.62
N LEU A 107 10.20 5.34 7.04
CA LEU A 107 9.40 6.40 6.40
C LEU A 107 9.05 7.51 7.39
N ILE A 108 8.58 7.14 8.59
CA ILE A 108 8.25 8.09 9.65
C ILE A 108 9.51 8.89 10.05
N ALA A 109 10.67 8.24 10.18
CA ALA A 109 11.92 8.91 10.50
C ALA A 109 12.34 9.91 9.41
N MET A 110 12.25 9.52 8.13
CA MET A 110 12.55 10.39 6.99
C MET A 110 11.60 11.58 6.90
N PHE A 111 10.31 11.37 7.17
CA PHE A 111 9.34 12.46 7.27
C PHE A 111 9.63 13.41 8.42
N SER A 112 9.98 12.89 9.59
CA SER A 112 10.35 13.72 10.73
C SER A 112 11.57 14.60 10.42
N TYR A 113 12.62 14.01 9.83
CA TYR A 113 13.83 14.73 9.41
C TYR A 113 13.52 15.81 8.36
N THR A 114 12.81 15.45 7.30
CA THR A 114 12.48 16.38 6.21
C THR A 114 11.51 17.47 6.67
N PHE A 115 10.58 17.16 7.58
CA PHE A 115 9.71 18.14 8.20
C PHE A 115 10.53 19.20 8.92
N GLN A 116 11.43 18.78 9.81
CA GLN A 116 12.27 19.70 10.58
C GLN A 116 13.12 20.61 9.68
N VAL A 117 13.74 20.04 8.63
CA VAL A 117 14.56 20.81 7.68
C VAL A 117 13.74 21.78 6.82
N VAL A 118 12.50 21.43 6.49
CA VAL A 118 11.67 22.21 5.55
C VAL A 118 10.77 23.22 6.25
N GLN A 119 10.41 23.00 7.53
CA GLN A 119 9.47 23.82 8.28
C GLN A 119 9.88 25.30 8.32
N GLY A 120 11.17 25.61 8.55
CA GLY A 120 11.66 26.99 8.64
C GLY A 120 11.51 27.78 7.33
N ASN A 121 11.85 27.15 6.20
CA ASN A 121 11.73 27.78 4.89
C ASN A 121 10.27 27.83 4.42
N ALA A 122 9.48 26.80 4.74
CA ALA A 122 8.06 26.75 4.39
C ALA A 122 7.23 27.81 5.11
N ASP A 123 7.51 28.11 6.39
CA ASP A 123 6.81 29.16 7.14
C ASP A 123 7.09 30.55 6.56
N THR A 124 8.34 30.81 6.16
CA THR A 124 8.70 32.09 5.52
C THR A 124 8.03 32.25 4.16
N PHE A 125 8.03 31.18 3.34
CA PHE A 125 7.32 31.18 2.06
C PHE A 125 5.81 31.34 2.25
N TRP A 126 5.22 30.68 3.24
CA TRP A 126 3.79 30.81 3.56
C TRP A 126 3.44 32.24 3.97
N LYS A 127 4.25 32.91 4.79
CA LYS A 127 4.05 34.32 5.16
C LYS A 127 4.09 35.25 3.94
N PHE A 128 4.98 35.00 2.98
CA PHE A 128 5.05 35.77 1.74
C PHE A 128 3.83 35.53 0.85
N GLN A 129 3.46 34.26 0.63
CA GLN A 129 2.25 33.90 -0.12
C GLN A 129 0.99 34.49 0.52
N ARG A 130 0.91 34.50 1.86
CA ARG A 130 -0.21 35.10 2.60
C ARG A 130 -0.36 36.58 2.29
N TYR A 131 0.74 37.33 2.24
CA TYR A 131 0.68 38.75 1.88
C TYR A 131 0.13 38.93 0.46
N HIS A 132 0.64 38.17 -0.51
CA HIS A 132 0.16 38.21 -1.88
C HIS A 132 -1.34 37.91 -1.98
N LEU A 133 -1.80 36.90 -1.25
CA LEU A 133 -3.22 36.52 -1.20
C LEU A 133 -4.08 37.65 -0.62
N ILE A 134 -3.63 38.29 0.47
CA ILE A 134 -4.35 39.41 1.10
C ILE A 134 -4.47 40.60 0.15
N VAL A 135 -3.39 40.97 -0.55
CA VAL A 135 -3.40 42.06 -1.53
C VAL A 135 -4.34 41.74 -2.69
N GLU A 136 -4.32 40.50 -3.19
CA GLU A 136 -5.23 40.06 -4.24
C GLU A 136 -6.69 40.18 -3.79
N TYR A 137 -7.04 39.70 -2.60
CA TYR A 137 -8.39 39.84 -2.05
C TYR A 137 -8.81 41.29 -1.80
N HIS A 138 -7.88 42.17 -1.46
CA HIS A 138 -8.18 43.59 -1.28
C HIS A 138 -8.52 44.30 -2.61
N GLN A 139 -7.94 43.86 -3.73
CA GLN A 139 -8.23 44.39 -5.06
C GLN A 139 -9.52 43.81 -5.67
N ARG A 140 -10.04 42.69 -5.15
CA ARG A 140 -11.30 42.11 -5.60
C ARG A 140 -12.49 42.84 -4.97
N PRO A 141 -13.61 43.00 -5.70
CA PRO A 141 -14.83 43.55 -5.13
C PRO A 141 -15.37 42.65 -4.01
N ALA A 142 -15.99 43.26 -3.00
CA ALA A 142 -16.40 42.61 -1.75
C ALA A 142 -17.60 41.63 -1.90
N LEU A 143 -18.21 41.58 -3.07
CA LEU A 143 -19.38 40.77 -3.36
C LEU A 143 -18.98 39.32 -3.62
N ALA A 144 -19.83 38.37 -3.20
CA ALA A 144 -19.61 36.95 -3.47
C ALA A 144 -19.55 36.69 -4.99
N PRO A 145 -18.85 35.62 -5.44
CA PRO A 145 -18.66 35.32 -6.86
C PRO A 145 -19.91 35.43 -7.77
N PRO A 146 -21.13 35.03 -7.36
CA PRO A 146 -22.31 35.17 -8.21
C PRO A 146 -22.82 36.62 -8.39
N PHE A 147 -22.45 37.56 -7.51
CA PHE A 147 -22.93 38.95 -7.54
C PHE A 147 -21.90 39.97 -8.08
N ILE A 148 -20.81 39.48 -8.67
CA ILE A 148 -19.63 40.30 -9.03
C ILE A 148 -19.73 40.99 -10.41
N VAL A 149 -20.67 40.56 -11.25
CA VAL A 149 -20.84 41.00 -12.66
C VAL A 149 -21.97 42.03 -12.83
N LEU A 150 -22.68 42.37 -11.74
CA LEU A 150 -23.83 43.27 -11.74
C LEU A 150 -23.40 44.71 -11.47
#